data_AF-A0A535ZXZ6-F1
#
_entry.id   AF-A0A535ZXZ6-F1
#
_cell.length_a   1.000
_cell.length_b   1.000
_cell.length_c   1.000
_cell.angle_alpha   90.00
_cell.angle_beta   90.00
_cell.angle_gamma   90.00
#
_symmetry.space_group_name_H-M   'P 1'
#
loop_
_entity.id
_entity.type
_entity.pdbx_description
1 polymer ?
#
loop_
_entity_poly.entity_id
_entity_poly.type
_entity_poly.pdbx_seq_one_letter_code
_entity_poly.pdbx_strand_id
1 'polypeptide(L)'
;MKDSIVIPVAALRRIFVMLLVLIALILVVLVVRTQLFRAGISTLFAPSAAELIDRNLYQAVFLANGSTYFGKLQEQGSDWFVLTDVFYISVSDQSGTQLIKRGTEPQGPKEPMIISRQQVLFIENMRDDSDIVTLIKKFKSGQLPTATPPPPTAAPTTGRPSASPSPTR
;
A
#
# COMPACT_ATOMS: atom_id res chain seq x y z
N MET A 1 64.19 -33.99 -37.46
CA MET A 1 64.02 -32.60 -37.93
C MET A 1 62.83 -32.05 -37.17
N LYS A 2 63.00 -30.91 -36.48
CA LYS A 2 61.98 -30.35 -35.59
C LYS A 2 61.44 -29.14 -36.32
N ASP A 3 60.23 -29.24 -36.85
CA ASP A 3 59.62 -28.16 -37.62
C ASP A 3 59.33 -26.98 -36.70
N SER A 4 60.15 -25.94 -36.83
CA SER A 4 60.00 -24.69 -36.10
C SER A 4 58.87 -23.88 -36.72
N ILE A 5 57.66 -23.95 -36.15
CA ILE A 5 56.56 -23.07 -36.54
C ILE A 5 56.85 -21.66 -36.05
N VAL A 6 57.18 -20.77 -36.99
CA VAL A 6 57.41 -19.36 -36.73
C VAL A 6 56.05 -18.66 -36.73
N ILE A 7 55.51 -18.42 -35.54
CA ILE A 7 54.25 -17.67 -35.39
C ILE A 7 54.56 -16.18 -35.54
N PRO A 8 54.04 -15.50 -36.57
CA PRO A 8 54.26 -14.07 -36.71
C PRO A 8 53.62 -13.36 -35.51
N VAL A 9 54.37 -12.43 -34.89
CA VAL A 9 53.94 -11.69 -33.69
C VAL A 9 52.59 -10.99 -33.89
N ALA A 10 52.29 -10.59 -35.13
CA ALA A 10 51.00 -10.02 -35.52
C ALA A 10 49.82 -11.00 -35.38
N ALA A 11 50.02 -12.30 -35.66
CA ALA A 11 49.01 -13.34 -35.45
C ALA A 11 48.80 -13.59 -33.96
N LEU A 12 49.87 -13.66 -33.17
CA LEU A 12 49.79 -13.83 -31.73
C LEU A 12 49.03 -12.67 -31.05
N ARG A 13 49.27 -11.42 -31.48
CA ARG A 13 48.56 -10.23 -30.99
C ARG A 13 47.06 -10.28 -31.31
N ARG A 14 46.68 -10.74 -32.50
CA ARG A 14 45.26 -10.86 -32.91
C ARG A 14 44.53 -11.92 -32.08
N ILE A 15 45.16 -13.08 -31.86
CA ILE A 15 44.60 -14.15 -31.03
C ILE A 15 44.43 -13.67 -29.58
N PHE A 16 45.41 -12.96 -29.04
CA PHE A 16 45.33 -12.40 -27.69
C PHE A 16 44.22 -11.36 -27.55
N VAL A 17 44.06 -10.47 -28.52
CA VAL A 17 42.97 -9.48 -28.55
C VAL A 17 41.60 -10.17 -28.66
N MET A 18 41.46 -11.19 -29.52
CA MET A 18 40.21 -11.95 -29.62
C MET A 18 39.86 -12.68 -28.32
N LEU A 19 40.85 -13.23 -27.61
CA LEU A 19 40.65 -13.85 -26.31
C LEU A 19 40.17 -12.84 -25.27
N LEU A 20 40.78 -11.65 -25.21
CA LEU A 20 40.36 -10.58 -24.30
C LEU A 20 38.94 -10.10 -24.58
N VAL A 21 38.57 -9.95 -25.87
CA VAL A 21 37.20 -9.59 -26.26
C VAL A 21 36.20 -10.67 -25.85
N LEU A 22 36.54 -11.95 -26.04
CA LEU A 22 35.69 -13.08 -25.63
C LEU A 22 35.49 -13.10 -24.11
N ILE A 23 36.57 -12.92 -23.33
CA ILE A 23 36.50 -12.87 -21.87
C ILE A 23 35.64 -11.69 -21.41
N ALA A 24 35.83 -10.51 -22.01
CA ALA A 24 35.01 -9.33 -21.71
C ALA A 24 33.52 -9.59 -22.00
N LEU A 25 33.19 -10.25 -23.11
CA LEU A 25 31.82 -10.58 -23.48
C LEU A 25 31.20 -11.59 -22.49
N ILE A 26 31.94 -12.61 -22.07
CA ILE A 26 31.51 -13.58 -21.05
C ILE A 26 31.25 -12.88 -19.71
N LEU A 27 32.13 -11.95 -19.31
CA LEU A 27 31.95 -11.16 -18.09
C LEU A 27 30.71 -10.27 -18.17
N VAL A 28 30.45 -9.62 -19.31
CA VAL A 28 29.23 -8.84 -19.51
C VAL A 28 27.98 -9.71 -19.38
N VAL A 29 27.96 -10.90 -20.00
CA VAL A 29 26.83 -11.83 -19.88
C VAL A 29 26.64 -12.30 -18.43
N LEU A 30 27.73 -12.59 -17.71
CA LEU A 30 27.68 -12.99 -16.31
C LEU A 30 27.15 -11.86 -15.41
N VAL A 31 27.60 -10.62 -15.63
CA VAL A 31 27.13 -9.43 -14.91
C VAL A 31 25.66 -9.17 -15.22
N VAL A 32 25.23 -9.20 -16.48
CA VAL A 32 23.82 -9.01 -16.84
C VAL A 32 22.96 -10.12 -16.23
N ARG A 33 23.40 -11.38 -16.28
CA ARG A 33 22.68 -12.51 -15.66
C ARG A 33 22.58 -12.37 -14.15
N THR A 34 23.66 -11.97 -13.47
CA THR A 34 23.64 -11.74 -12.02
C THR A 34 22.81 -10.52 -11.66
N GLN A 35 22.86 -9.44 -12.44
CA GLN A 35 22.03 -8.26 -12.19
C GLN A 35 20.54 -8.55 -12.42
N LEU A 36 20.16 -9.34 -13.44
CA LEU A 36 18.79 -9.80 -13.65
C LEU A 36 18.31 -10.77 -12.56
N PHE A 37 19.19 -11.64 -12.06
CA PHE A 37 18.88 -12.55 -10.95
C PHE A 37 18.77 -11.80 -9.61
N ARG A 38 19.61 -10.77 -9.39
CA ARG A 38 19.59 -9.89 -8.21
C ARG A 38 18.46 -8.88 -8.22
N ALA A 39 18.11 -8.34 -9.39
CA ALA A 39 16.96 -7.45 -9.58
C ALA A 39 15.62 -8.19 -9.57
N GLY A 40 15.64 -9.52 -9.40
CA GLY A 40 14.45 -10.31 -9.15
C GLY A 40 13.55 -10.41 -10.37
N ILE A 41 13.73 -11.48 -11.14
CA ILE A 41 12.64 -12.05 -11.97
C ILE A 41 11.39 -12.27 -11.09
N SER A 42 11.54 -12.38 -9.77
CA SER A 42 10.46 -12.38 -8.78
C SER A 42 9.60 -11.11 -8.76
N THR A 43 10.10 -9.93 -9.13
CA THR A 43 9.28 -8.69 -9.16
C THR A 43 8.37 -8.60 -10.39
N LEU A 44 8.72 -9.29 -11.47
CA LEU A 44 7.89 -9.39 -12.68
C LEU A 44 6.72 -10.37 -12.51
N PHE A 45 6.81 -11.29 -11.55
CA PHE A 45 5.78 -12.29 -11.23
C PHE A 45 5.26 -12.17 -9.80
N ALA A 46 5.60 -11.09 -9.07
CA ALA A 46 5.03 -10.84 -7.75
C ALA A 46 3.57 -10.43 -7.95
N PRO A 47 2.60 -11.17 -7.40
CA PRO A 47 1.21 -10.77 -7.48
C PRO A 47 1.12 -9.39 -6.83
N SER A 48 0.65 -8.42 -7.62
CA SER A 48 0.40 -7.08 -7.09
C SER A 48 -0.58 -7.19 -5.93
N ALA A 49 -0.52 -6.27 -4.95
CA ALA A 49 -1.49 -6.26 -3.85
C ALA A 49 -2.95 -6.34 -4.35
N ALA A 50 -3.21 -5.82 -5.55
CA ALA A 50 -4.45 -5.94 -6.32
C ALA A 50 -5.00 -7.35 -6.46
N GLU A 51 -4.11 -8.31 -6.69
CA GLU A 51 -4.42 -9.70 -6.99
C GLU A 51 -4.79 -10.45 -5.71
N LEU A 52 -4.34 -9.95 -4.55
CA LEU A 52 -4.68 -10.50 -3.24
C LEU A 52 -5.95 -9.87 -2.65
N ILE A 53 -6.44 -8.75 -3.19
CA ILE A 53 -7.69 -8.13 -2.73
C ILE A 53 -8.88 -8.91 -3.30
N ASP A 54 -9.64 -9.57 -2.42
CA ASP A 54 -10.84 -10.29 -2.82
C ASP A 54 -12.03 -9.33 -2.91
N ARG A 55 -12.39 -8.96 -4.14
CA ARG A 55 -13.49 -8.02 -4.42
C ARG A 55 -14.86 -8.50 -3.91
N ASN A 56 -15.02 -9.80 -3.66
CA ASN A 56 -16.25 -10.39 -3.12
C ASN A 56 -16.36 -10.25 -1.60
N LEU A 57 -15.24 -10.00 -0.91
CA LEU A 57 -15.18 -9.78 0.53
C LEU A 57 -15.20 -8.28 0.87
N TYR A 58 -15.44 -7.96 2.14
CA TYR A 58 -15.15 -6.62 2.66
C TYR A 58 -13.67 -6.55 3.03
N GLN A 59 -13.09 -5.35 2.97
CA GLN A 59 -11.73 -5.07 3.37
C GLN A 59 -11.70 -4.17 4.58
N ALA A 60 -10.77 -4.43 5.50
CA ALA A 60 -10.33 -3.46 6.48
C ALA A 60 -9.12 -2.70 5.92
N VAL A 61 -9.22 -1.37 5.88
CA VAL A 61 -8.19 -0.47 5.35
C VAL A 61 -7.65 0.38 6.49
N PHE A 62 -6.38 0.22 6.79
CA PHE A 62 -5.69 0.93 7.87
C PHE A 62 -4.87 2.07 7.28
N LEU A 63 -5.18 3.30 7.67
CA LEU A 63 -4.53 4.49 7.14
C LEU A 63 -3.40 4.99 8.04
N ALA A 64 -2.45 5.72 7.45
CA ALA A 64 -1.28 6.26 8.14
C ALA A 64 -1.63 7.24 9.28
N ASN A 65 -2.81 7.85 9.24
CA ASN A 65 -3.33 8.72 10.30
C ASN A 65 -3.96 7.94 11.48
N GLY A 66 -3.89 6.60 11.47
CA GLY A 66 -4.46 5.74 12.51
C GLY A 66 -5.96 5.44 12.35
N SER A 67 -6.63 6.00 11.35
CA SER A 67 -8.04 5.67 11.08
C SER A 67 -8.17 4.34 10.34
N THR A 68 -9.23 3.59 10.67
CA THR A 68 -9.59 2.32 10.03
C THR A 68 -10.96 2.42 9.40
N TYR A 69 -11.05 2.04 8.14
CA TYR A 69 -12.31 1.96 7.40
C TYR A 69 -12.58 0.54 6.93
N PHE A 70 -13.86 0.18 6.87
CA PHE A 70 -14.34 -1.10 6.37
C PHE A 70 -15.20 -0.86 5.14
N GLY A 71 -15.01 -1.62 4.07
CA GLY A 71 -15.80 -1.43 2.86
C GLY A 71 -15.41 -2.36 1.73
N LYS A 72 -15.94 -2.10 0.55
CA LYS A 72 -15.58 -2.77 -0.70
C LYS A 72 -14.48 -1.99 -1.39
N LEU A 73 -13.27 -2.55 -1.40
CA LEU A 73 -12.08 -1.93 -1.93
C LEU A 73 -11.87 -2.31 -3.40
N GLN A 74 -11.60 -1.31 -4.22
CA GLN A 74 -11.22 -1.47 -5.61
C GLN A 74 -10.00 -0.61 -5.91
N GLU A 75 -9.17 -1.10 -6.82
CA GLU A 75 -8.03 -0.37 -7.30
C GLU A 75 -8.42 0.60 -8.42
N GLN A 76 -7.89 1.82 -8.39
CA GLN A 76 -8.08 2.82 -9.44
C GLN A 76 -6.72 3.29 -9.95
N GLY A 77 -6.25 2.66 -11.04
CA GLY A 77 -4.91 2.91 -11.57
C GLY A 77 -3.81 2.52 -10.58
N SER A 78 -2.63 3.11 -10.70
CA SER A 78 -1.44 2.77 -9.90
C SER A 78 -1.38 3.43 -8.52
N ASP A 79 -2.11 4.51 -8.30
CA ASP A 79 -1.85 5.43 -7.17
C ASP A 79 -3.03 5.56 -6.19
N TRP A 80 -4.20 5.07 -6.60
CA TRP A 80 -5.44 5.27 -5.85
C TRP A 80 -6.15 3.96 -5.56
N PHE A 81 -6.83 3.96 -4.42
CA PHE A 81 -7.87 3.01 -4.06
C PHE A 81 -9.21 3.73 -3.98
N VAL A 82 -10.28 3.01 -4.31
CA VAL A 82 -11.66 3.44 -4.23
C VAL A 82 -12.38 2.50 -3.27
N LEU A 83 -12.94 3.05 -2.21
CA LEU A 83 -13.69 2.32 -1.20
C LEU A 83 -15.17 2.72 -1.27
N THR A 84 -16.04 1.72 -1.41
CA THR A 84 -17.51 1.86 -1.43
C THR A 84 -18.14 1.10 -0.27
N ASP A 85 -19.38 1.41 0.10
CA ASP A 85 -20.04 0.86 1.29
C ASP A 85 -19.15 1.05 2.53
N VAL A 86 -18.80 2.31 2.80
CA VAL A 86 -17.77 2.65 3.78
C VAL A 86 -18.35 2.72 5.19
N PHE A 87 -17.73 2.00 6.12
CA PHE A 87 -18.07 1.99 7.54
C PHE A 87 -16.82 2.27 8.40
N TYR A 88 -17.03 2.75 9.61
CA TYR A 88 -16.00 2.86 10.65
C TYR A 88 -16.58 2.53 12.01
N ILE A 89 -15.70 2.26 12.96
CA ILE A 89 -16.07 1.96 14.34
C ILE A 89 -15.88 3.22 15.18
N SER A 90 -16.92 3.57 15.94
CA SER A 90 -16.86 4.60 16.96
C SER A 90 -17.01 3.95 18.33
N VAL A 91 -16.12 4.27 19.24
CA VAL A 91 -16.24 3.86 20.64
C VAL A 91 -16.85 5.04 21.40
N SER A 92 -17.95 4.78 22.10
CA SER A 92 -18.60 5.76 22.96
C SER A 92 -18.64 5.24 24.39
N ASP A 93 -18.41 6.12 25.36
CA ASP A 93 -18.36 5.74 26.78
C ASP A 93 -19.72 5.24 27.31
N GLN A 94 -20.82 5.59 26.63
CA GLN A 94 -22.18 5.26 27.05
C GLN A 94 -22.79 4.07 26.30
N SER A 95 -22.38 3.83 25.05
CA SER A 95 -23.03 2.85 24.15
C SER A 95 -22.09 1.73 23.71
N GLY A 96 -20.82 1.79 24.13
CA GLY A 96 -19.79 0.87 23.68
C GLY A 96 -19.38 1.10 22.22
N THR A 97 -18.91 0.04 21.59
CA THR A 97 -18.41 0.02 20.22
C THR A 97 -19.57 -0.05 19.22
N GLN A 98 -19.70 0.97 18.37
CA GLN A 98 -20.75 1.07 17.36
C GLN A 98 -20.17 1.14 15.95
N LEU A 99 -20.82 0.44 15.02
CA LEU A 99 -20.54 0.54 13.58
C LEU A 99 -21.35 1.69 12.98
N ILE A 100 -20.66 2.59 12.28
CA ILE A 100 -21.25 3.78 11.65
C ILE A 100 -21.01 3.72 10.14
N LYS A 101 -22.05 3.97 9.35
CA LYS A 101 -21.93 4.12 7.90
C LYS A 101 -21.48 5.55 7.59
N ARG A 102 -20.39 5.70 6.83
CA ARG A 102 -19.91 6.99 6.37
C ARG A 102 -20.88 7.58 5.33
N GLY A 103 -21.04 8.89 5.34
CA GLY A 103 -21.97 9.65 4.49
C GLY A 103 -23.19 10.20 5.23
N THR A 104 -23.45 9.74 6.46
CA THR A 104 -24.54 10.22 7.32
C THR A 104 -24.10 11.31 8.31
N GLU A 105 -22.82 11.70 8.29
CA GLU A 105 -22.28 12.80 9.08
C GLU A 105 -22.85 14.16 8.62
N PRO A 106 -22.81 15.20 9.48
CA PRO A 106 -23.18 16.57 9.09
C PRO A 106 -22.41 17.12 7.89
N GLN A 107 -21.16 16.66 7.69
CA GLN A 107 -20.34 17.02 6.53
C GLN A 107 -20.77 16.28 5.23
N GLY A 108 -21.66 15.29 5.32
CA GLY A 108 -22.34 14.63 4.22
C GLY A 108 -21.47 14.13 3.07
N PRO A 109 -20.35 13.41 3.32
CA PRO A 109 -19.46 12.98 2.25
C PRO A 109 -20.15 11.97 1.35
N LYS A 110 -20.18 12.23 0.04
CA LYS A 110 -20.72 11.29 -0.94
C LYS A 110 -19.75 10.12 -1.17
N GLU A 111 -20.29 8.94 -1.43
CA GLU A 111 -19.51 7.81 -1.94
C GLU A 111 -19.07 8.02 -3.41
N PRO A 112 -17.93 7.46 -3.84
CA PRO A 112 -17.00 6.63 -3.07
C PRO A 112 -15.96 7.43 -2.25
N MET A 113 -15.28 6.76 -1.33
CA MET A 113 -14.08 7.30 -0.69
C MET A 113 -12.85 7.00 -1.55
N ILE A 114 -12.14 8.05 -1.99
CA ILE A 114 -10.89 7.92 -2.75
C ILE A 114 -9.73 8.04 -1.77
N ILE A 115 -8.81 7.07 -1.81
CA ILE A 115 -7.70 6.94 -0.86
C ILE A 115 -6.40 6.83 -1.65
N SER A 116 -5.39 7.62 -1.30
CA SER A 116 -4.05 7.43 -1.87
C SER A 116 -3.45 6.13 -1.36
N ARG A 117 -2.89 5.32 -2.25
CA ARG A 117 -2.18 4.09 -1.87
C ARG A 117 -1.04 4.36 -0.90
N GLN A 118 -0.39 5.52 -1.00
CA GLN A 118 0.73 5.91 -0.12
C GLN A 118 0.29 6.17 1.32
N GLN A 119 -1.00 6.39 1.55
CA GLN A 119 -1.56 6.62 2.89
C GLN A 119 -2.14 5.34 3.51
N VAL A 120 -2.10 4.21 2.80
CA VAL A 120 -2.56 2.92 3.31
C VAL A 120 -1.37 2.17 3.88
N LEU A 121 -1.48 1.76 5.15
CA LEU A 121 -0.44 0.97 5.83
C LEU A 121 -0.55 -0.51 5.46
N PHE A 122 -1.77 -1.06 5.52
CA PHE A 122 -2.07 -2.43 5.12
C PHE A 122 -3.58 -2.60 4.91
N ILE A 123 -3.92 -3.69 4.23
CA ILE A 123 -5.29 -4.08 3.85
C ILE A 123 -5.50 -5.52 4.28
N GLU A 124 -6.65 -5.82 4.85
CA GLU A 124 -7.04 -7.18 5.21
C GLU A 124 -8.37 -7.56 4.55
N ASN A 125 -8.43 -8.72 3.92
CA ASN A 125 -9.70 -9.31 3.50
C ASN A 125 -10.43 -9.86 4.74
N MET A 126 -11.68 -9.44 4.92
CA MET A 126 -12.47 -9.84 6.07
C MET A 126 -13.18 -11.16 5.81
N ARG A 127 -13.22 -12.03 6.82
CA ARG A 127 -14.04 -13.24 6.78
C ARG A 127 -15.52 -12.87 6.84
N ASP A 128 -16.33 -13.67 6.13
CA ASP A 128 -17.78 -13.52 6.06
C ASP A 128 -18.51 -13.69 7.40
N ASP A 129 -17.88 -14.41 8.33
CA ASP A 129 -18.37 -14.72 9.68
C ASP A 129 -17.84 -13.74 10.74
N SER A 130 -17.08 -12.71 10.35
CA SER A 130 -16.58 -11.71 11.29
C SER A 130 -17.72 -10.88 11.89
N ASP A 131 -17.53 -10.44 13.14
CA ASP A 131 -18.51 -9.61 13.85
C ASP A 131 -18.83 -8.33 13.07
N ILE A 132 -17.82 -7.69 12.49
CA ILE A 132 -17.97 -6.47 11.69
C ILE A 132 -18.78 -6.75 10.42
N VAL A 133 -18.47 -7.79 9.65
CA VAL A 133 -19.23 -8.13 8.44
C VAL A 133 -20.68 -8.51 8.80
N THR A 134 -20.87 -9.20 9.93
CA THR A 134 -22.20 -9.51 10.46
C THR A 134 -22.98 -8.24 10.82
N LEU A 135 -22.33 -7.25 11.46
CA LEU A 135 -22.93 -5.95 11.75
C LEU A 135 -23.25 -5.18 10.47
N ILE A 136 -22.38 -5.19 9.47
CA ILE A 136 -22.65 -4.58 8.15
C ILE A 136 -23.87 -5.24 7.51
N LYS A 137 -23.97 -6.58 7.53
CA LYS A 137 -25.11 -7.33 7.00
C LYS A 137 -26.42 -6.93 7.73
N LYS A 138 -26.40 -6.85 9.06
CA LYS A 138 -27.53 -6.39 9.89
C LYS A 138 -27.91 -4.92 9.65
N PHE A 139 -26.92 -4.07 9.38
CA PHE A 139 -27.16 -2.67 9.02
C PHE A 139 -27.87 -2.59 7.67
N LYS A 140 -27.37 -3.32 6.66
CA LYS A 140 -27.96 -3.34 5.31
C LYS A 140 -29.36 -3.98 5.28
N SER A 141 -29.70 -4.87 6.22
CA SER A 141 -31.06 -5.41 6.38
C SER A 141 -32.01 -4.48 7.16
N GLY A 142 -31.53 -3.33 7.65
CA GLY A 142 -32.34 -2.39 8.43
C GLY A 142 -32.56 -2.79 9.90
N GLN A 143 -31.83 -3.79 10.41
CA GLN A 143 -31.93 -4.25 11.80
C GLN A 143 -31.07 -3.44 12.78
N LEU A 144 -30.16 -2.61 12.29
CA LEU A 144 -29.45 -1.62 13.10
C LEU A 144 -29.92 -0.22 12.72
N PRO A 145 -30.24 0.66 13.69
CA PRO A 145 -30.52 2.06 13.40
C PRO A 145 -29.32 2.70 12.73
N THR A 146 -29.57 3.66 11.83
CA THR A 146 -28.50 4.48 11.26
C THR A 146 -27.84 5.24 12.41
N ALA A 147 -26.67 4.79 12.83
CA ALA A 147 -25.90 5.46 13.85
C ALA A 147 -25.52 6.84 13.30
N THR A 148 -26.13 7.89 13.83
CA THR A 148 -25.65 9.24 13.58
C THR A 148 -24.30 9.35 14.29
N PRO A 149 -23.22 9.73 13.57
CA PRO A 149 -21.94 10.02 14.19
C PRO A 149 -22.12 10.94 15.39
N PRO A 150 -21.37 10.75 16.49
CA PRO A 150 -21.28 11.78 17.52
C PRO A 150 -20.90 13.09 16.83
N PRO A 151 -21.51 14.24 17.23
CA PRO A 151 -21.17 15.55 16.67
C PRO A 151 -19.65 15.71 16.66
N PRO A 152 -19.07 16.32 15.60
CA PRO A 152 -17.62 16.44 15.50
C PRO A 152 -17.09 17.04 16.79
N THR A 153 -16.32 16.25 17.55
CA THR A 153 -15.58 16.73 18.70
C THR A 153 -14.85 17.97 18.21
N ALA A 154 -15.19 19.12 18.80
CA ALA A 154 -14.56 20.39 18.48
C ALA A 154 -13.05 20.14 18.34
N ALA A 155 -12.48 20.66 17.25
CA ALA A 155 -11.05 20.59 16.99
C ALA A 155 -10.27 20.79 18.30
N PRO A 156 -9.19 20.04 18.55
CA PRO A 156 -8.38 20.27 19.75
C PRO A 156 -8.04 21.75 19.74
N THR A 157 -8.60 22.50 20.68
CA THR A 157 -8.22 23.88 20.92
C THR A 157 -6.76 23.77 21.29
N THR A 158 -5.87 24.04 20.33
CA THR A 158 -4.49 24.38 20.60
C THR A 158 -4.58 25.56 21.55
N GLY A 159 -4.51 25.27 22.85
CA GLY A 159 -4.43 26.25 23.90
C GLY A 159 -3.16 27.02 23.64
N ARG A 160 -3.29 28.14 22.92
CA ARG A 160 -2.28 29.17 22.85
C ARG A 160 -2.08 29.63 24.29
N PRO A 161 -0.92 29.42 24.92
CA PRO A 161 -0.65 30.07 26.20
C PRO A 161 -0.68 31.57 25.92
N SER A 162 -1.72 32.23 26.42
CA SER A 162 -1.78 33.68 26.53
C SER A 162 -0.55 34.17 27.29
N ALA A 163 0.10 35.17 26.71
CA ALA A 163 1.33 35.79 27.18
C ALA A 163 1.35 36.02 28.71
N SER A 164 2.45 35.66 29.36
CA SER A 164 2.76 36.12 30.71
C SER A 164 3.36 37.53 30.65
N PRO A 165 2.81 38.54 31.32
CA PRO A 165 3.42 39.86 31.39
C PRO A 165 4.61 39.82 32.37
N SER A 166 5.78 40.28 31.90
CA SER A 166 6.94 40.56 32.76
C SER A 166 6.60 41.66 33.77
N PRO A 167 6.86 41.48 35.08
CA PRO A 167 6.90 42.58 36.01
C PRO A 167 8.35 43.05 36.18
N THR A 168 8.59 44.28 35.70
CA THR A 168 9.70 45.13 36.13
C THR A 168 9.48 45.57 37.57
N ARG A 169 10.40 45.24 38.49
CA ARG A 169 10.92 46.17 39.52
C ARG A 169 12.13 45.57 40.23
#